data_AF-A0AAU6HG65-F1
#
_entry.id   AF-A0AAU6HG65-F1
#
_cell.length_a   1.000
_cell.length_b   1.000
_cell.length_c   1.000
_cell.angle_alpha   90.00
_cell.angle_beta   90.00
_cell.angle_gamma   90.00
#
_symmetry.space_group_name_H-M   'P 1'
#
loop_
_entity.id
_entity.type
_entity.pdbx_description
1 polymer ?
#
loop_
_entity_poly.entity_id
_entity_poly.type
_entity_poly.pdbx_seq_one_letter_code
_entity_poly.pdbx_strand_id
1 'polypeptide(L)'
;MKRTLAIAVTAIAALSLAGCSSSDGPNLSPSAPKATRAAGASTPAAGSQPKLAPGDRRAAAARILHTNVQHYRDVLAAGRDAWGSPKFGPWRQKAMADLSYQAAFTKADRQFTAATEPASINAWHDDIAAAGDAINQWAAKNTLDAAEPSEMPPSSEVDKAIAKADKDAAKVAKGK
;
A
#
# COMPACT_ATOMS: atom_id res chain seq x y z
N MET A 1 6.88 1.19 -44.64
CA MET A 1 7.91 0.44 -43.87
C MET A 1 9.18 1.28 -43.78
N LYS A 2 9.58 1.67 -42.56
CA LYS A 2 10.95 2.08 -42.16
C LYS A 2 10.87 2.34 -40.64
N ARG A 3 11.35 1.39 -39.85
CA ARG A 3 11.44 1.46 -38.38
C ARG A 3 12.89 1.82 -38.05
N THR A 4 13.09 2.94 -37.36
CA THR A 4 14.41 3.29 -36.80
C THR A 4 14.38 2.92 -35.31
N LEU A 5 15.18 1.92 -34.94
CA LEU A 5 15.41 1.53 -33.55
C LEU A 5 16.32 2.57 -32.87
N ALA A 6 15.95 3.00 -31.66
CA ALA A 6 16.87 3.62 -30.72
C ALA A 6 17.06 2.64 -29.55
N ILE A 7 18.29 2.16 -29.40
CA ILE A 7 18.75 1.31 -28.29
C ILE A 7 19.16 2.25 -27.15
N ALA A 8 18.45 2.21 -26.03
CA ALA A 8 18.86 2.88 -24.80
C ALA A 8 19.58 1.88 -23.90
N VAL A 9 20.88 2.12 -23.67
CA VAL A 9 21.73 1.41 -22.73
C VAL A 9 21.49 1.99 -21.34
N THR A 10 20.93 1.21 -20.41
CA THR A 10 20.80 1.62 -19.01
C THR A 10 21.96 1.01 -18.21
N ALA A 11 22.78 1.87 -17.63
CA ALA A 11 23.87 1.52 -16.75
C ALA A 11 23.38 0.93 -15.41
N ILE A 12 23.99 -0.16 -14.99
CA ILE A 12 23.76 -0.84 -13.71
C ILE A 12 24.61 -0.14 -12.64
N ALA A 13 23.96 0.50 -11.67
CA ALA A 13 24.64 0.98 -10.46
C ALA A 13 24.60 -0.13 -9.39
N ALA A 14 25.75 -0.73 -9.12
CA ALA A 14 25.97 -1.64 -8.01
C ALA A 14 26.21 -0.82 -6.72
N LEU A 15 25.44 -1.08 -5.66
CA LEU A 15 25.77 -0.64 -4.31
C LEU A 15 26.38 -1.81 -3.54
N SER A 16 27.66 -1.66 -3.20
CA SER A 16 28.47 -2.60 -2.43
C SER A 16 28.02 -2.67 -0.97
N LEU A 17 27.85 -3.88 -0.45
CA LEU A 17 27.75 -4.17 0.98
C LEU A 17 29.09 -3.89 1.66
N ALA A 18 29.09 -3.01 2.67
CA ALA A 18 30.18 -2.90 3.63
C ALA A 18 29.86 -3.79 4.84
N GLY A 19 30.52 -4.95 4.91
CA GLY A 19 30.59 -5.81 6.08
C GLY A 19 32.06 -5.98 6.49
N CYS A 20 32.38 -5.54 7.70
CA CYS A 20 33.62 -5.82 8.46
C CYS A 20 33.20 -5.72 9.94
N SER A 21 33.60 -6.52 10.90
CA SER A 21 34.37 -7.76 10.99
C SER A 21 34.16 -8.28 12.43
N SER A 22 34.21 -9.58 12.63
CA SER A 22 34.15 -10.25 13.95
C SER A 22 35.30 -9.86 14.89
N SER A 23 35.08 -10.00 16.19
CA SER A 23 36.12 -10.44 17.15
C SER A 23 35.46 -11.04 18.39
N ASP A 24 35.79 -12.30 18.66
CA ASP A 24 35.35 -13.12 19.77
C ASP A 24 36.45 -13.21 20.86
N GLY A 25 36.02 -13.22 22.12
CA GLY A 25 36.73 -13.81 23.28
C GLY A 25 37.39 -12.86 24.30
N PRO A 26 37.64 -13.30 25.55
CA PRO A 26 36.87 -14.22 26.40
C PRO A 26 36.55 -13.65 27.81
N ASN A 27 35.68 -14.39 28.50
CA ASN A 27 35.10 -14.20 29.83
C ASN A 27 36.11 -14.27 31.01
N LEU A 28 36.10 -13.29 31.94
CA LEU A 28 36.50 -13.44 33.35
C LEU A 28 35.71 -12.45 34.25
N SER A 29 34.92 -12.98 35.18
CA SER A 29 34.43 -12.31 36.41
C SER A 29 35.36 -12.71 37.59
N PRO A 30 35.28 -12.16 38.84
CA PRO A 30 34.35 -11.16 39.41
C PRO A 30 35.01 -10.08 40.32
N SER A 31 34.31 -8.98 40.65
CA SER A 31 34.31 -8.31 41.98
C SER A 31 33.44 -7.05 41.97
N ALA A 32 32.48 -6.98 42.89
CA ALA A 32 31.73 -5.76 43.25
C ALA A 32 32.54 -4.97 44.31
N PRO A 33 32.34 -3.63 44.51
CA PRO A 33 31.13 -3.17 45.19
C PRO A 33 30.54 -1.80 44.75
N LYS A 34 29.21 -1.73 44.86
CA LYS A 34 28.31 -0.61 45.25
C LYS A 34 28.58 0.82 44.72
N ALA A 35 27.67 1.31 43.89
CA ALA A 35 27.26 2.72 43.91
C ALA A 35 25.74 2.85 43.67
N THR A 36 25.08 3.41 44.66
CA THR A 36 23.66 3.77 44.70
C THR A 36 23.36 4.88 43.69
N ARG A 37 22.40 4.68 42.78
CA ARG A 37 21.49 5.75 42.34
C ARG A 37 20.23 5.15 41.76
N ALA A 38 19.11 5.32 42.47
CA ALA A 38 17.80 5.18 41.88
C ALA A 38 17.66 6.23 40.76
N ALA A 39 17.58 5.77 39.52
CA ALA A 39 17.05 6.53 38.41
C ALA A 39 15.91 5.68 37.87
N GLY A 40 14.70 6.24 37.96
CA GLY A 40 13.45 5.53 37.78
C GLY A 40 13.46 4.69 36.51
N ALA A 41 13.09 3.42 36.67
CA ALA A 41 12.50 2.68 35.58
C ALA A 41 11.28 3.51 35.14
N SER A 42 11.41 4.21 34.01
CA SER A 42 10.27 4.78 33.33
C SER A 42 9.34 3.62 33.02
N THR A 43 8.33 3.46 33.86
CA THR A 43 7.18 2.62 33.59
C THR A 43 6.73 2.96 32.17
N PRO A 44 6.50 1.97 31.28
CA PRO A 44 5.80 2.25 30.03
C PRO A 44 4.49 2.90 30.46
N ALA A 45 4.30 4.18 30.11
CA ALA A 45 3.09 4.89 30.46
C ALA A 45 1.92 4.03 30.00
N ALA A 46 1.09 3.63 30.96
CA ALA A 46 -0.13 2.88 30.74
C ALA A 46 -0.88 3.52 29.57
N GLY A 47 -1.30 2.65 28.63
CA GLY A 47 -1.85 3.01 27.33
C GLY A 47 -2.75 4.24 27.39
N SER A 48 -2.21 5.37 26.93
CA SER A 48 -3.04 6.48 26.54
C SER A 48 -3.89 5.95 25.40
N GLN A 49 -5.21 5.85 25.59
CA GLN A 49 -6.09 5.53 24.49
C GLN A 49 -5.76 6.48 23.33
N PRO A 50 -5.68 5.99 22.08
CA PRO A 50 -5.32 6.82 20.94
C PRO A 50 -6.16 8.09 20.96
N LYS A 51 -5.50 9.24 21.04
CA LYS A 51 -6.22 10.51 21.09
C LYS A 51 -6.84 10.71 19.72
N LEU A 52 -8.16 10.88 19.66
CA LEU A 52 -8.80 11.12 18.38
C LEU A 52 -8.28 12.42 17.75
N ALA A 53 -7.87 12.34 16.48
CA ALA A 53 -7.57 13.52 15.69
C ALA A 53 -8.81 14.43 15.53
N PRO A 54 -8.62 15.74 15.30
CA PRO A 54 -9.69 16.66 14.95
C PRO A 54 -10.60 16.11 13.85
N GLY A 55 -11.91 16.37 13.95
CA GLY A 55 -12.90 15.79 13.04
C GLY A 55 -12.73 16.19 11.58
N ASP A 56 -12.29 17.43 11.33
CA ASP A 56 -11.94 17.96 10.01
C ASP A 56 -10.77 17.22 9.37
N ARG A 57 -9.74 16.89 10.15
CA ARG A 57 -8.60 16.07 9.72
C ARG A 57 -9.02 14.65 9.35
N ARG A 58 -9.83 14.00 10.21
CA ARG A 58 -10.41 12.68 9.94
C ARG A 58 -11.25 12.67 8.67
N ALA A 59 -12.10 13.68 8.49
CA ALA A 59 -12.93 13.81 7.29
C ALA A 59 -12.09 14.11 6.03
N ALA A 60 -11.02 14.90 6.14
CA ALA A 60 -10.11 15.18 5.02
C ALA A 60 -9.37 13.91 4.56
N ALA A 61 -8.84 13.13 5.49
CA ALA A 61 -8.24 11.84 5.19
C ALA A 61 -9.24 10.91 4.50
N ALA A 62 -10.40 10.68 5.10
CA ALA A 62 -11.43 9.80 4.53
C ALA A 62 -11.86 10.20 3.11
N ARG A 63 -11.97 11.50 2.80
CA ARG A 63 -12.26 11.97 1.44
C ARG A 63 -11.18 11.58 0.43
N ILE A 64 -9.90 11.71 0.81
CA ILE A 64 -8.77 11.29 -0.04
C ILE A 64 -8.86 9.79 -0.31
N LEU A 65 -9.10 9.01 0.75
CA LEU A 65 -9.19 7.56 0.67
C LEU A 65 -10.37 7.11 -0.22
N HIS A 66 -11.57 7.65 -0.02
CA HIS A 66 -12.73 7.36 -0.88
C HIS A 66 -12.51 7.77 -2.34
N THR A 67 -11.81 8.87 -2.59
CA THR A 67 -11.48 9.28 -3.96
C THR A 67 -10.61 8.24 -4.66
N ASN A 68 -9.62 7.67 -3.95
CA ASN A 68 -8.79 6.62 -4.53
C ASN A 68 -9.53 5.28 -4.65
N VAL A 69 -10.42 4.94 -3.70
CA VAL A 69 -11.32 3.79 -3.87
C VAL A 69 -12.19 3.93 -5.11
N GLN A 70 -12.73 5.13 -5.37
CA GLN A 70 -13.50 5.40 -6.58
C GLN A 70 -12.66 5.23 -7.84
N HIS A 71 -11.42 5.72 -7.83
CA HIS A 71 -10.48 5.51 -8.94
C HIS A 71 -10.33 4.01 -9.28
N TYR A 72 -10.17 3.11 -8.31
CA TYR A 72 -10.08 1.68 -8.59
C TYR A 72 -11.39 1.05 -9.10
N ARG A 73 -12.55 1.59 -8.70
CA ARG A 73 -13.84 1.21 -9.32
C ARG A 73 -13.87 1.59 -10.79
N ASP A 74 -13.40 2.80 -11.12
CA ASP A 74 -13.38 3.32 -12.48
C ASP A 74 -12.36 2.54 -13.34
N VAL A 75 -11.20 2.17 -12.79
CA VAL A 75 -10.22 1.31 -13.46
C VAL A 75 -10.82 -0.06 -13.78
N LEU A 76 -11.52 -0.69 -12.84
CA LEU A 76 -12.18 -1.98 -13.07
C LEU A 76 -13.28 -1.85 -14.14
N ALA A 77 -14.12 -0.82 -14.07
CA ALA A 77 -15.16 -0.56 -15.07
C ALA A 77 -14.55 -0.38 -16.47
N ALA A 78 -13.49 0.41 -16.60
CA ALA A 78 -12.78 0.59 -17.87
C ALA A 78 -12.19 -0.74 -18.41
N GLY A 79 -11.78 -1.65 -17.53
CA GLY A 79 -11.29 -2.98 -17.91
C GLY A 79 -12.39 -3.89 -18.44
N ARG A 80 -13.55 -3.86 -17.77
CA ARG A 80 -14.77 -4.57 -18.21
C ARG A 80 -15.22 -4.04 -19.58
N ASP A 81 -15.24 -2.72 -19.77
CA ASP A 81 -15.60 -2.09 -21.05
C ASP A 81 -14.59 -2.35 -22.18
N ALA A 82 -13.31 -2.54 -21.82
CA ALA A 82 -12.27 -2.85 -22.78
C ALA A 82 -12.22 -4.35 -23.15
N TRP A 83 -12.88 -5.22 -22.39
CA TRP A 83 -12.90 -6.66 -22.61
C TRP A 83 -13.38 -7.02 -24.02
N GLY A 84 -12.76 -8.05 -24.62
CA GLY A 84 -13.03 -8.46 -26.00
C GLY A 84 -12.57 -7.47 -27.07
N SER A 85 -11.93 -6.35 -26.71
CA SER A 85 -11.55 -5.31 -27.67
C SER A 85 -10.02 -5.07 -27.73
N PRO A 86 -9.51 -4.44 -28.81
CA PRO A 86 -8.11 -4.01 -28.88
C PRO A 86 -7.68 -3.03 -27.77
N LYS A 87 -8.62 -2.42 -27.04
CA LYS A 87 -8.32 -1.52 -25.92
C LYS A 87 -7.90 -2.26 -24.64
N PHE A 88 -8.14 -3.57 -24.55
CA PHE A 88 -7.83 -4.36 -23.36
C PHE A 88 -6.33 -4.39 -23.03
N GLY A 89 -5.47 -4.60 -24.04
CA GLY A 89 -4.02 -4.61 -23.86
C GLY A 89 -3.47 -3.30 -23.26
N PRO A 90 -3.79 -2.13 -23.87
CA PRO A 90 -3.45 -0.83 -23.30
C PRO A 90 -4.01 -0.58 -21.89
N TRP A 91 -5.25 -1.00 -21.62
CA TRP A 91 -5.83 -0.91 -20.28
C TRP A 91 -5.05 -1.77 -19.27
N ARG A 92 -4.77 -3.03 -19.59
CA ARG A 92 -4.02 -3.96 -18.73
C ARG A 92 -2.67 -3.39 -18.34
N GLN A 93 -1.92 -2.84 -19.30
CA GLN A 93 -0.60 -2.24 -19.02
C GLN A 93 -0.70 -1.08 -18.03
N LYS A 94 -1.72 -0.23 -18.15
CA LYS A 94 -1.95 0.88 -17.21
C LYS A 94 -2.34 0.38 -15.83
N ALA A 95 -3.26 -0.59 -15.75
CA ALA A 95 -3.70 -1.16 -14.48
C ALA A 95 -2.53 -1.79 -13.70
N MET A 96 -1.65 -2.54 -14.38
CA MET A 96 -0.47 -3.16 -13.75
C MET A 96 0.58 -2.17 -13.24
N ALA A 97 0.58 -0.93 -13.72
CA ALA A 97 1.49 0.12 -13.28
C ALA A 97 0.87 1.05 -12.22
N ASP A 98 -0.41 0.84 -11.87
CA ASP A 98 -1.17 1.75 -11.04
C ASP A 98 -0.89 1.54 -9.54
N LEU A 99 -0.04 2.41 -9.01
CA LEU A 99 0.27 2.51 -7.58
C LEU A 99 -0.31 3.79 -6.95
N SER A 100 -1.38 4.33 -7.52
CA SER A 100 -1.98 5.60 -7.07
C SER A 100 -2.41 5.58 -5.60
N TYR A 101 -2.70 4.40 -5.05
CA TYR A 101 -3.03 4.21 -3.63
C TYR A 101 -1.90 4.65 -2.69
N GLN A 102 -0.62 4.54 -3.09
CA GLN A 102 0.52 4.94 -2.25
C GLN A 102 0.53 6.46 -2.01
N ALA A 103 0.24 7.23 -3.06
CA ALA A 103 0.16 8.68 -2.98
C ALA A 103 -1.08 9.11 -2.16
N ALA A 104 -2.20 8.41 -2.32
CA ALA A 104 -3.42 8.65 -1.55
C ALA A 104 -3.19 8.37 -0.06
N PHE A 105 -2.57 7.23 0.28
CA PHE A 105 -2.17 6.88 1.64
C PHE A 105 -1.30 7.97 2.27
N THR A 106 -0.19 8.32 1.61
CA THR A 106 0.75 9.35 2.08
C THR A 106 0.05 10.68 2.35
N LYS A 107 -0.92 11.06 1.50
CA LYS A 107 -1.67 12.32 1.65
C LYS A 107 -2.68 12.27 2.81
N ALA A 108 -3.34 11.13 3.00
CA ALA A 108 -4.28 10.90 4.09
C ALA A 108 -3.57 10.78 5.45
N ASP A 109 -2.46 10.06 5.50
CA ASP A 109 -1.64 9.84 6.70
C ASP A 109 -1.13 11.17 7.28
N ARG A 110 -0.73 12.12 6.43
CA ARG A 110 -0.36 13.49 6.84
C ARG A 110 -1.44 14.27 7.59
N GLN A 111 -2.67 13.77 7.68
CA GLN A 111 -3.72 14.37 8.52
C GLN A 111 -3.62 13.93 9.99
N PHE A 112 -2.74 12.98 10.29
CA PHE A 112 -2.57 12.37 11.59
C PHE A 112 -1.15 12.56 12.12
N THR A 113 -1.01 12.28 13.41
CA THR A 113 0.27 12.07 14.08
C THR A 113 0.28 10.64 14.60
N ALA A 114 1.45 10.12 14.98
CA ALA A 114 1.55 8.78 15.58
C ALA A 114 0.61 8.57 16.80
N ALA A 115 0.28 9.63 17.53
CA ALA A 115 -0.60 9.57 18.70
C ALA A 115 -2.11 9.56 18.35
N THR A 116 -2.45 9.91 17.12
CA THR A 116 -3.84 10.15 16.68
C THR A 116 -4.24 9.37 15.43
N GLU A 117 -3.35 8.52 14.93
CA GLU A 117 -3.56 7.72 13.73
C GLU A 117 -4.59 6.62 14.00
N PRO A 118 -5.68 6.54 13.22
CA PRO A 118 -6.64 5.44 13.34
C PRO A 118 -6.07 4.16 12.73
N ALA A 119 -6.25 3.01 13.38
CA ALA A 119 -5.79 1.72 12.88
C ALA A 119 -6.35 1.39 11.48
N SER A 120 -7.55 1.90 11.17
CA SER A 120 -8.16 1.72 9.85
C SER A 120 -7.42 2.38 8.69
N ILE A 121 -6.47 3.30 8.90
CA ILE A 121 -5.72 3.86 7.78
C ILE A 121 -4.75 2.84 7.17
N ASN A 122 -4.13 2.01 8.00
CA ASN A 122 -3.26 0.92 7.53
C ASN A 122 -4.10 -0.23 6.97
N ALA A 123 -5.23 -0.55 7.59
CA ALA A 123 -6.17 -1.52 7.03
C ALA A 123 -6.68 -1.08 5.63
N TRP A 124 -6.98 0.22 5.47
CA TRP A 124 -7.33 0.79 4.17
C TRP A 124 -6.21 0.59 3.14
N HIS A 125 -4.95 0.83 3.53
CA HIS A 125 -3.79 0.68 2.66
C HIS A 125 -3.61 -0.76 2.18
N ASP A 126 -3.73 -1.72 3.08
CA ASP A 126 -3.64 -3.14 2.76
C ASP A 126 -4.80 -3.59 1.85
N ASP A 127 -6.04 -3.21 2.18
CA ASP A 127 -7.21 -3.63 1.42
C ASP A 127 -7.28 -2.98 0.02
N ILE A 128 -6.82 -1.73 -0.14
CA ILE A 128 -6.76 -1.10 -1.47
C ILE A 128 -5.59 -1.65 -2.31
N ALA A 129 -4.46 -2.01 -1.69
CA ALA A 129 -3.38 -2.72 -2.37
C ALA A 129 -3.87 -4.08 -2.86
N ALA A 130 -4.62 -4.82 -2.04
CA ALA A 130 -5.25 -6.07 -2.43
C ALA A 130 -6.25 -5.89 -3.59
N ALA A 131 -6.96 -4.76 -3.68
CA ALA A 131 -7.81 -4.45 -4.82
C ALA A 131 -7.00 -4.24 -6.11
N GLY A 132 -5.89 -3.49 -6.05
CA GLY A 132 -4.95 -3.35 -7.15
C GLY A 132 -4.37 -4.69 -7.61
N ASP A 133 -3.95 -5.53 -6.67
CA ASP A 133 -3.45 -6.87 -6.96
C ASP A 133 -4.52 -7.77 -7.57
N ALA A 134 -5.76 -7.71 -7.09
CA ALA A 134 -6.86 -8.46 -7.66
C ALA A 134 -7.16 -8.03 -9.11
N ILE A 135 -7.08 -6.72 -9.42
CA ILE A 135 -7.20 -6.21 -10.79
C ILE A 135 -6.05 -6.74 -11.65
N ASN A 136 -4.82 -6.71 -11.14
CA ASN A 136 -3.65 -7.20 -11.86
C ASN A 136 -3.76 -8.70 -12.15
N GLN A 137 -4.19 -9.50 -11.17
CA GLN A 137 -4.43 -10.93 -11.36
C GLN A 137 -5.57 -11.18 -12.35
N TRP A 138 -6.66 -10.43 -12.30
CA TRP A 138 -7.74 -10.52 -13.27
C TRP A 138 -7.25 -10.17 -14.67
N ALA A 139 -6.45 -9.11 -14.83
CA ALA A 139 -5.93 -8.71 -16.13
C ALA A 139 -4.85 -9.66 -16.69
N ALA A 140 -4.06 -10.30 -15.83
CA ALA A 140 -2.99 -11.22 -16.23
C ALA A 140 -3.52 -12.61 -16.61
N LYS A 141 -4.51 -13.13 -15.87
CA LYS A 141 -5.11 -14.46 -16.13
C LYS A 141 -5.92 -14.51 -17.42
N ASN A 142 -6.42 -13.36 -17.84
CA ASN A 142 -7.38 -13.26 -18.92
C ASN A 142 -6.71 -12.61 -20.13
N THR A 143 -6.15 -13.44 -21.01
CA THR A 143 -5.57 -13.01 -22.28
C THR A 143 -6.56 -13.27 -23.40
N LEU A 144 -6.93 -12.21 -24.12
CA LEU A 144 -7.69 -12.35 -25.36
C LEU A 144 -6.71 -12.70 -26.48
N ASP A 145 -6.69 -13.95 -26.91
CA ASP A 145 -6.31 -14.23 -28.29
C ASP A 145 -7.46 -13.70 -29.16
N ALA A 146 -7.14 -12.86 -30.15
CA ALA A 146 -8.09 -12.03 -30.90
C ALA A 146 -9.14 -12.82 -31.73
N ALA A 147 -9.24 -14.14 -31.56
CA ALA A 147 -10.00 -15.04 -32.40
C ALA A 147 -11.35 -15.50 -31.81
N GLU A 148 -11.59 -15.45 -30.50
CA GLU A 148 -12.82 -16.01 -29.90
C GLU A 148 -13.46 -15.06 -28.86
N PRO A 149 -14.76 -14.75 -28.99
CA PRO A 149 -15.50 -14.04 -27.94
C PRO A 149 -15.54 -14.92 -26.68
N SER A 150 -14.83 -14.52 -25.64
CA SER A 150 -14.91 -15.15 -24.32
C SER A 150 -15.83 -14.35 -23.43
N GLU A 151 -16.69 -15.05 -22.68
CA GLU A 151 -17.50 -14.44 -21.63
C GLU A 151 -16.60 -13.67 -20.66
N MET A 152 -17.09 -12.51 -20.19
CA MET A 152 -16.31 -11.68 -19.29
C MET A 152 -16.10 -12.42 -17.96
N PRO A 153 -14.84 -12.59 -17.52
CA PRO A 153 -14.54 -13.32 -16.30
C PRO A 153 -15.04 -12.55 -15.07
N PRO A 154 -15.54 -13.25 -14.04
CA PRO A 154 -16.02 -12.60 -12.83
C PRO A 154 -14.89 -11.83 -12.13
N SER A 155 -15.23 -10.71 -11.52
CA SER A 155 -14.28 -9.86 -10.78
C SER A 155 -14.68 -9.69 -9.32
N SER A 156 -15.40 -10.66 -8.74
CA SER A 156 -15.96 -10.58 -7.39
C SER A 156 -14.91 -10.32 -6.31
N GLU A 157 -13.69 -10.83 -6.49
CA GLU A 157 -12.59 -10.59 -5.55
C GLU A 157 -12.12 -9.13 -5.58
N VAL A 158 -12.13 -8.50 -6.77
CA VAL A 158 -11.86 -7.06 -6.89
C VAL A 158 -12.95 -6.27 -6.19
N ASP A 159 -14.22 -6.58 -6.46
CA ASP A 159 -15.36 -5.88 -5.86
C ASP A 159 -15.36 -6.00 -4.33
N LYS A 160 -15.02 -7.17 -3.79
CA LYS A 160 -14.87 -7.41 -2.34
C LYS A 160 -13.75 -6.55 -1.73
N ALA A 161 -12.58 -6.51 -2.35
CA ALA A 161 -11.44 -5.72 -1.85
C ALA A 161 -11.75 -4.22 -1.86
N ILE A 162 -12.31 -3.71 -2.97
CA ILE A 162 -12.79 -2.32 -3.07
C ILE A 162 -13.82 -2.00 -1.98
N ALA A 163 -14.77 -2.91 -1.72
CA ALA A 163 -15.78 -2.69 -0.70
C ALA A 163 -15.20 -2.69 0.73
N LYS A 164 -14.13 -3.43 0.99
CA LYS A 164 -13.42 -3.37 2.27
C LYS A 164 -12.67 -2.04 2.45
N ALA A 165 -11.90 -1.63 1.44
CA ALA A 165 -11.22 -0.34 1.47
C ALA A 165 -12.21 0.81 1.67
N ASP A 166 -13.38 0.78 1.03
CA ASP A 166 -14.42 1.80 1.25
C ASP A 166 -14.92 1.85 2.71
N LYS A 167 -15.11 0.68 3.33
CA LYS A 167 -15.51 0.60 4.74
C LYS A 167 -14.41 1.13 5.67
N ASP A 168 -13.15 0.90 5.34
CA ASP A 168 -12.03 1.38 6.15
C ASP A 168 -11.83 2.89 6.02
N ALA A 169 -12.03 3.47 4.83
CA ALA A 169 -12.11 4.93 4.67
C ALA A 169 -13.20 5.54 5.57
N ALA A 170 -14.36 4.89 5.67
CA ALA A 170 -15.43 5.30 6.58
C ALA A 170 -15.08 5.10 8.07
N LYS A 171 -14.22 4.13 8.42
CA LYS A 171 -13.70 3.97 9.79
C LYS A 171 -12.67 5.05 10.13
N VAL A 172 -11.84 5.48 9.18
CA VAL A 172 -10.91 6.62 9.34
C VAL A 172 -11.71 7.89 9.69
N ALA A 173 -12.82 8.14 8.99
CA ALA A 173 -13.74 9.24 9.29
C ALA A 173 -14.33 9.19 10.71
N LYS A 174 -14.34 8.00 11.35
CA LYS A 174 -14.81 7.76 12.72
C LYS A 174 -13.65 7.67 13.73
N GLY A 175 -12.40 7.76 13.27
CA GLY A 175 -11.18 7.65 14.09
C GLY A 175 -10.98 6.27 14.69
N LYS A 176 -11.37 5.21 13.96
CA LYS A 176 -11.34 3.82 14.43
C LYS A 176 -10.17 3.04 13.83
#